data_AF-A0A317HP21-F1
#
_entry.id   AF-A0A317HP21-F1
#
_cell.length_a   1.000
_cell.length_b   1.000
_cell.length_c   1.000
_cell.angle_alpha   90.00
_cell.angle_beta   90.00
_cell.angle_gamma   90.00
#
_symmetry.space_group_name_H-M   'P 1'
#
loop_
_entity.id
_entity.type
_entity.pdbx_description
1 polymer ?
#
loop_
_entity_poly.entity_id
_entity_poly.type
_entity_poly.pdbx_seq_one_letter_code
_entity_poly.pdbx_strand_id
1 'polypeptide(L)'
;LAIHRWLPFGGAYPLAFFLNRVGDTNMLVRREAFFSAGGFDEERGAGLFEDWTFFSKAMVRGLRIETVPEPLYLYRLGTHGFGQRSPSYNSYPRTLRPFLNVLPSEVGLAVLYAAGAYRRSLGGESAGSQIVEPNHEQPRRVRIQDRLHRWLVKRLNPSNAGVAEGDQLTEVFVRSAPVAAFGRGQSAVLVPLYQAQVHQLDGALRLLATGDEPQLALNYPGSALLTRGPLVVRLDMTTSRDTITQLFWKTPNVPIYCEQQSVRTRLDPGRNIRYLRIPAQRILGRIRFDPAAHAGEVTLHSLRLHRE
;
A
#
# COMPACT_ATOMS: atom_id res chain seq x y z
N LEU A 1 28.48 -21.18 2.07
CA LEU A 1 27.30 -20.39 1.64
C LEU A 1 26.25 -21.36 1.13
N ALA A 2 25.23 -21.66 1.93
CA ALA A 2 24.07 -22.40 1.42
C ALA A 2 23.31 -21.47 0.46
N ILE A 3 23.36 -21.76 -0.85
CA ILE A 3 22.59 -21.01 -1.83
C ILE A 3 21.18 -21.58 -1.80
N HIS A 4 20.25 -20.87 -1.16
CA HIS A 4 18.83 -21.19 -1.25
C HIS A 4 18.36 -20.95 -2.68
N ARG A 5 17.89 -21.99 -3.36
CA ARG A 5 17.27 -21.89 -4.68
C ARG A 5 15.78 -21.72 -4.52
N TRP A 6 15.29 -20.51 -4.79
CA TRP A 6 13.88 -20.27 -4.98
C TRP A 6 13.59 -20.27 -6.49
N LEU A 7 12.61 -21.08 -6.91
CA LEU A 7 12.23 -21.26 -8.31
C LEU A 7 10.74 -20.95 -8.45
N PRO A 8 10.35 -19.98 -9.31
CA PRO A 8 8.96 -19.74 -9.67
C PRO A 8 8.51 -20.72 -10.78
N PHE A 9 7.25 -21.14 -10.73
CA PHE A 9 6.60 -22.02 -11.70
C PHE A 9 5.65 -21.26 -12.67
N GLY A 10 5.54 -19.94 -12.55
CA GLY A 10 4.60 -19.15 -13.35
C GLY A 10 3.14 -19.40 -12.95
N GLY A 11 2.20 -19.27 -13.89
CA GLY A 11 0.75 -19.32 -13.67
C GLY A 11 0.15 -20.67 -13.23
N ALA A 12 0.72 -21.32 -12.20
CA ALA A 12 0.26 -22.59 -11.65
C ALA A 12 -0.89 -22.41 -10.65
N TYR A 13 -2.13 -22.41 -11.15
CA TYR A 13 -3.36 -22.14 -10.35
C TYR A 13 -3.49 -22.94 -9.06
N PRO A 14 -3.36 -24.29 -9.06
CA PRO A 14 -3.56 -25.04 -7.83
C PRO A 14 -2.48 -24.72 -6.80
N LEU A 15 -1.24 -24.47 -7.24
CA LEU A 15 -0.12 -24.18 -6.35
C LEU A 15 -0.25 -22.80 -5.71
N ALA A 16 -0.77 -21.83 -6.47
CA ALA A 16 -1.02 -20.47 -6.01
C ALA A 16 -2.07 -20.39 -4.88
N PHE A 17 -2.83 -21.45 -4.60
CA PHE A 17 -3.67 -21.51 -3.41
C PHE A 17 -2.86 -21.74 -2.13
N PHE A 18 -1.70 -22.40 -2.20
CA PHE A 18 -1.00 -22.92 -1.02
C PHE A 18 0.33 -22.22 -0.73
N LEU A 19 1.09 -21.88 -1.79
CA LEU A 19 2.43 -21.31 -1.69
C LEU A 19 2.69 -20.26 -2.77
N ASN A 20 3.46 -19.21 -2.41
CA ASN A 20 3.94 -18.27 -3.41
C ASN A 20 5.08 -18.91 -4.21
N ARG A 21 4.72 -19.57 -5.32
CA ARG A 21 5.64 -20.04 -6.35
C ARG A 21 5.27 -19.52 -7.73
N VAL A 22 4.46 -18.48 -7.81
CA VAL A 22 4.12 -17.87 -9.10
C VAL A 22 5.25 -16.95 -9.55
N GLY A 23 5.73 -16.10 -8.64
CA GLY A 23 6.73 -15.07 -8.89
C GLY A 23 7.03 -14.29 -7.61
N ASP A 24 7.92 -13.31 -7.69
CA ASP A 24 8.18 -12.34 -6.63
C ASP A 24 8.06 -10.90 -7.18
N THR A 25 8.45 -9.90 -6.40
CA THR A 25 8.48 -8.50 -6.84
C THR A 25 9.53 -8.20 -7.92
N ASN A 26 10.45 -9.13 -8.23
CA ASN A 26 11.42 -9.02 -9.33
C ASN A 26 10.81 -9.50 -10.67
N MET A 27 9.59 -9.09 -10.95
CA MET A 27 8.87 -9.42 -12.18
C MET A 27 8.95 -8.32 -13.24
N LEU A 28 8.90 -8.72 -14.50
CA LEU A 28 8.68 -7.81 -15.62
C LEU A 28 7.24 -7.95 -16.10
N VAL A 29 6.50 -6.84 -16.11
CA VAL A 29 5.10 -6.82 -16.48
C VAL A 29 4.82 -5.67 -17.42
N ARG A 30 4.02 -5.92 -18.47
CA ARG A 30 3.52 -4.84 -19.34
C ARG A 30 2.66 -3.90 -18.51
N ARG A 31 2.86 -2.59 -18.68
CA ARG A 31 2.12 -1.56 -17.93
C ARG A 31 0.60 -1.77 -18.00
N GLU A 32 0.08 -2.05 -19.19
CA GLU A 32 -1.35 -2.32 -19.42
C GLU A 32 -1.85 -3.57 -18.67
N ALA A 33 -1.05 -4.64 -18.62
CA ALA A 33 -1.37 -5.88 -17.92
C ALA A 33 -1.33 -5.69 -16.40
N PHE A 34 -0.38 -4.91 -15.89
CA PHE A 34 -0.30 -4.57 -14.47
C PHE A 34 -1.58 -3.86 -14.00
N PHE A 35 -2.03 -2.88 -14.78
CA PHE A 35 -3.20 -2.09 -14.44
C PHE A 35 -4.53 -2.80 -14.74
N SER A 36 -4.61 -3.63 -15.79
CA SER A 36 -5.80 -4.46 -16.02
C SER A 36 -5.98 -5.50 -14.90
N ALA A 37 -4.89 -5.98 -14.31
CA ALA A 37 -4.90 -6.80 -13.09
C ALA A 37 -5.26 -6.02 -11.80
N GLY A 38 -5.31 -4.69 -11.85
CA GLY A 38 -5.62 -3.83 -10.72
C GLY A 38 -4.43 -3.50 -9.82
N GLY A 39 -3.19 -3.61 -10.33
CA GLY A 39 -1.95 -3.21 -9.66
C GLY A 39 -1.69 -3.90 -8.32
N PHE A 40 -0.84 -3.30 -7.47
CA PHE A 40 -0.66 -3.75 -6.10
C PHE A 40 -1.81 -3.29 -5.20
N ASP A 41 -2.10 -4.10 -4.19
CA ASP A 41 -3.09 -3.77 -3.16
C ASP A 41 -2.40 -2.99 -2.05
N GLU A 42 -2.98 -1.85 -1.69
CA GLU A 42 -2.44 -0.94 -0.67
C GLU A 42 -3.13 -1.15 0.69
N GLU A 43 -4.09 -2.09 0.83
CA GLU A 43 -4.77 -2.38 2.10
C GLU A 43 -3.76 -2.67 3.25
N ARG A 44 -3.96 -2.05 4.43
CA ARG A 44 -3.15 -2.17 5.68
C ARG A 44 -2.29 -3.44 5.79
N GLY A 45 -0.98 -3.33 5.93
CA GLY A 45 -0.11 -4.51 6.16
C GLY A 45 -0.06 -5.50 4.97
N ALA A 46 -0.31 -5.03 3.75
CA ALA A 46 -0.22 -5.83 2.51
C ALA A 46 1.21 -6.28 2.17
N GLY A 47 2.24 -5.61 2.71
CA GLY A 47 3.64 -5.71 2.25
C GLY A 47 4.33 -7.09 2.30
N LEU A 48 3.67 -8.15 2.78
CA LEU A 48 4.23 -9.51 2.77
C LEU A 48 3.80 -10.38 1.60
N PHE A 49 2.68 -10.07 0.96
CA PHE A 49 2.10 -10.92 -0.09
C PHE A 49 1.46 -10.10 -1.23
N GLU A 50 1.94 -8.87 -1.43
CA GLU A 50 1.46 -7.95 -2.47
C GLU A 50 1.69 -8.51 -3.88
N ASP A 51 2.84 -9.13 -4.10
CA ASP A 51 3.24 -9.82 -5.32
C ASP A 51 2.37 -11.03 -5.60
N TRP A 52 2.18 -11.91 -4.61
CA TRP A 52 1.30 -13.07 -4.73
C TRP A 52 -0.15 -12.64 -4.98
N THR A 53 -0.64 -11.63 -4.26
CA THR A 53 -1.99 -11.09 -4.48
C THR A 53 -2.12 -10.51 -5.89
N PHE A 54 -1.11 -9.81 -6.39
CA PHE A 54 -1.05 -9.35 -7.77
C PHE A 54 -1.11 -10.51 -8.77
N PHE A 55 -0.32 -11.57 -8.56
CA PHE A 55 -0.36 -12.74 -9.43
C PHE A 55 -1.72 -13.46 -9.40
N SER A 56 -2.33 -13.65 -8.22
CA SER A 56 -3.69 -14.20 -8.11
C SER A 56 -4.71 -13.37 -8.90
N LYS A 57 -4.61 -12.04 -8.82
CA LYS A 57 -5.43 -11.10 -9.59
C LYS A 57 -5.21 -11.22 -11.11
N ALA A 58 -3.97 -11.43 -11.54
CA ALA A 58 -3.62 -11.61 -12.95
C ALA A 58 -4.14 -12.96 -13.49
N MET A 59 -3.97 -14.03 -12.70
CA MET A 59 -4.43 -15.39 -13.03
C MET A 59 -5.95 -15.44 -13.20
N VAL A 60 -6.72 -14.89 -12.26
CA VAL A 60 -8.19 -14.85 -12.35
C VAL A 60 -8.70 -14.08 -13.58
N ARG A 61 -7.89 -13.15 -14.10
CA ARG A 61 -8.20 -12.40 -15.33
C ARG A 61 -7.66 -13.06 -16.61
N GLY A 62 -7.12 -14.28 -16.51
CA GLY A 62 -6.59 -15.02 -17.66
C GLY A 62 -5.31 -14.42 -18.25
N LEU A 63 -4.58 -13.59 -17.51
CA LEU A 63 -3.30 -13.07 -18.00
C LEU A 63 -2.25 -14.17 -18.02
N ARG A 64 -1.44 -14.19 -19.08
CA ARG A 64 -0.32 -15.13 -19.23
C ARG A 64 0.82 -14.75 -18.28
N ILE A 65 1.24 -15.69 -17.44
CA ILE A 65 2.35 -15.55 -16.50
C ILE A 65 3.36 -16.66 -16.78
N GLU A 66 4.59 -16.29 -17.12
CA GLU A 66 5.67 -17.21 -17.45
C GLU A 66 6.90 -16.95 -16.60
N THR A 67 7.64 -18.03 -16.34
CA THR A 67 8.96 -17.96 -15.70
C THR A 67 10.03 -17.99 -16.78
N VAL A 68 11.04 -17.13 -16.63
CA VAL A 68 12.31 -17.28 -17.35
C VAL A 68 13.14 -18.34 -16.59
N PRO A 69 13.43 -19.51 -17.17
CA PRO A 69 14.06 -20.62 -16.45
C PRO A 69 15.52 -20.35 -16.06
N GLU A 70 16.15 -19.32 -16.62
CA GLU A 70 17.50 -18.90 -16.30
C GLU A 70 17.57 -18.16 -14.95
N PRO A 71 18.62 -18.39 -14.13
CA PRO A 71 18.82 -17.65 -12.89
C PRO A 71 19.29 -16.21 -13.18
N LEU A 72 18.32 -15.30 -13.37
CA LEU A 72 18.59 -13.93 -13.83
C LEU A 72 19.16 -12.99 -12.76
N TYR A 73 18.98 -13.30 -11.47
CA TYR A 73 19.45 -12.43 -10.39
C TYR A 73 19.84 -13.23 -9.14
N LEU A 74 20.72 -12.62 -8.34
CA LEU A 74 21.03 -13.06 -6.98
C LEU A 74 20.27 -12.18 -6.00
N TYR A 75 19.40 -12.79 -5.19
CA TYR A 75 18.65 -12.07 -4.17
C TYR A 75 19.39 -12.10 -2.83
N ARG A 76 19.63 -10.92 -2.24
CA ARG A 76 20.25 -10.81 -0.92
C ARG A 76 19.19 -10.97 0.17
N LEU A 77 19.38 -11.94 1.05
CA LEU A 77 18.53 -12.11 2.22
C LEU A 77 19.08 -11.20 3.33
N GLY A 78 18.39 -10.09 3.58
CA GLY A 78 18.70 -9.20 4.71
C GLY A 78 17.99 -9.65 5.99
N THR A 79 18.62 -9.42 7.15
CA THR A 79 18.04 -9.65 8.49
C THR A 79 16.88 -8.71 8.84
N HIS A 80 16.59 -7.73 7.96
CA HIS A 80 15.53 -6.75 8.13
C HIS A 80 14.70 -6.59 6.85
N GLY A 81 14.65 -7.63 6.01
CA GLY A 81 13.86 -7.58 4.78
C GLY A 81 12.39 -7.24 5.08
N PHE A 82 11.74 -6.51 4.17
CA PHE A 82 10.32 -6.10 4.25
C PHE A 82 9.41 -7.29 4.63
N GLY A 83 9.77 -8.49 4.13
CA GLY A 83 9.17 -9.79 4.40
C GLY A 83 9.16 -10.32 5.85
N GLN A 84 9.92 -9.71 6.78
CA GLN A 84 10.29 -10.35 8.05
C GLN A 84 9.66 -9.70 9.30
N ARG A 85 8.90 -8.59 9.17
CA ARG A 85 8.41 -7.80 10.33
C ARG A 85 6.91 -7.82 10.58
N SER A 86 6.10 -8.45 9.73
CA SER A 86 4.63 -8.46 9.89
C SER A 86 4.09 -9.86 10.20
N PRO A 87 3.07 -10.02 11.07
CA PRO A 87 2.43 -11.31 11.30
C PRO A 87 1.81 -11.84 10.00
N SER A 88 2.34 -12.95 9.48
CA SER A 88 1.90 -13.60 8.23
C SER A 88 0.42 -14.02 8.23
N TYR A 89 -0.16 -14.20 9.42
CA TYR A 89 -1.51 -14.73 9.61
C TYR A 89 -2.62 -13.88 8.96
N ASN A 90 -2.50 -12.55 8.94
CA ASN A 90 -3.56 -11.67 8.44
C ASN A 90 -3.51 -11.40 6.93
N SER A 91 -2.42 -11.77 6.25
CA SER A 91 -2.20 -11.35 4.86
C SER A 91 -2.34 -12.50 3.86
N TYR A 92 -2.27 -13.77 4.31
CA TYR A 92 -2.47 -14.93 3.42
C TYR A 92 -3.90 -15.06 2.85
N PRO A 93 -5.00 -14.87 3.61
CA PRO A 93 -6.34 -14.90 3.02
C PRO A 93 -6.54 -13.90 1.88
N ARG A 94 -5.73 -12.83 1.82
CA ARG A 94 -5.78 -11.83 0.75
C ARG A 94 -5.35 -12.38 -0.60
N THR A 95 -4.36 -13.29 -0.61
CA THR A 95 -3.89 -13.91 -1.85
C THR A 95 -4.94 -14.85 -2.45
N LEU A 96 -5.86 -15.35 -1.61
CA LEU A 96 -6.97 -16.20 -2.01
C LEU A 96 -8.20 -15.42 -2.48
N ARG A 97 -8.41 -14.19 -1.97
CA ARG A 97 -9.59 -13.37 -2.27
C ARG A 97 -9.90 -13.23 -3.78
N PRO A 98 -8.93 -13.01 -4.68
CA PRO A 98 -9.22 -12.97 -6.12
C PRO A 98 -9.88 -14.25 -6.62
N PHE A 99 -9.41 -15.42 -6.17
CA PHE A 99 -9.96 -16.72 -6.57
C PHE A 99 -11.35 -16.94 -5.97
N LEU A 100 -11.55 -16.59 -4.70
CA LEU A 100 -12.84 -16.75 -4.02
C LEU A 100 -13.95 -15.92 -4.67
N ASN A 101 -13.62 -14.81 -5.34
CA ASN A 101 -14.59 -14.00 -6.06
C ASN A 101 -15.10 -14.65 -7.36
N VAL A 102 -14.40 -15.66 -7.89
CA VAL A 102 -14.75 -16.32 -9.16
C VAL A 102 -15.08 -17.79 -9.02
N LEU A 103 -14.67 -18.43 -7.91
CA LEU A 103 -15.01 -19.82 -7.62
C LEU A 103 -16.46 -19.93 -7.11
N PRO A 104 -17.16 -21.04 -7.39
CA PRO A 104 -18.40 -21.38 -6.70
C PRO A 104 -18.20 -21.41 -5.18
N SER A 105 -19.21 -21.04 -4.40
CA SER A 105 -19.13 -20.90 -2.95
C SER A 105 -18.61 -22.15 -2.25
N GLU A 106 -19.06 -23.32 -2.69
CA GLU A 106 -18.72 -24.62 -2.11
C GLU A 106 -17.23 -24.94 -2.35
N VAL A 107 -16.74 -24.63 -3.55
CA VAL A 107 -15.33 -24.79 -3.92
C VAL A 107 -14.47 -23.78 -3.18
N GLY A 108 -14.93 -22.53 -3.06
CA GLY A 108 -14.24 -21.49 -2.31
C GLY A 108 -14.06 -21.85 -0.83
N LEU A 109 -15.09 -22.40 -0.20
CA LEU A 109 -15.01 -22.90 1.18
C LEU A 109 -14.03 -24.09 1.30
N ALA A 110 -14.05 -25.02 0.36
CA ALA A 110 -13.10 -26.13 0.32
C ALA A 110 -11.64 -25.64 0.15
N VAL A 111 -11.40 -24.67 -0.73
CA VAL A 111 -10.08 -24.04 -0.92
C VAL A 111 -9.62 -23.34 0.35
N LEU A 112 -10.49 -22.56 1.00
CA LEU A 112 -10.18 -21.90 2.28
C LEU A 112 -9.81 -22.91 3.36
N TYR A 113 -10.58 -24.00 3.49
CA TYR A 113 -10.30 -25.06 4.44
C TYR A 113 -8.96 -25.74 4.15
N ALA A 114 -8.71 -26.14 2.89
CA ALA A 114 -7.49 -26.81 2.47
C ALA A 114 -6.26 -25.91 2.65
N ALA A 115 -6.37 -24.64 2.28
CA ALA A 115 -5.32 -23.63 2.48
C ALA A 115 -5.00 -23.44 3.97
N GLY A 116 -6.02 -23.35 4.82
CA GLY A 116 -5.86 -23.28 6.27
C GLY A 116 -5.24 -24.57 6.86
N ALA A 117 -5.66 -25.74 6.39
CA ALA A 117 -5.11 -27.03 6.81
C ALA A 117 -3.63 -27.17 6.40
N TYR A 118 -3.29 -26.80 5.17
CA TYR A 118 -1.91 -26.78 4.68
C TYR A 118 -1.02 -25.83 5.50
N ARG A 119 -1.53 -24.64 5.83
CA ARG A 119 -0.80 -23.70 6.70
C ARG A 119 -0.60 -24.24 8.11
N ARG A 120 -1.61 -24.92 8.68
CA ARG A 120 -1.46 -25.60 9.97
C ARG A 120 -0.45 -26.75 9.90
N SER A 121 -0.38 -27.51 8.81
CA SER A 121 0.65 -28.56 8.66
C SER A 121 2.06 -27.99 8.55
N LEU A 122 2.20 -26.78 8.00
CA LEU A 122 3.45 -26.03 8.05
C LEU A 122 3.71 -25.41 9.44
N GLY A 123 2.77 -25.47 10.37
CA GLY A 123 2.83 -24.90 11.72
C GLY A 123 3.78 -25.59 12.70
N GLY A 124 4.62 -26.53 12.23
CA GLY A 124 5.86 -26.93 12.90
C GLY A 124 7.11 -26.19 12.38
N GLU A 125 7.03 -25.56 11.20
CA GLU A 125 8.15 -24.92 10.50
C GLU A 125 7.66 -23.81 9.55
N SER A 126 7.04 -22.71 10.02
CA SER A 126 6.75 -21.55 9.15
C SER A 126 6.36 -20.28 9.90
N ALA A 127 7.29 -19.72 10.64
CA ALA A 127 7.53 -18.28 10.56
C ALA A 127 8.94 -18.17 10.00
N GLY A 128 9.11 -17.49 8.85
CA GLY A 128 10.31 -17.54 8.01
C GLY A 128 11.55 -17.80 8.84
N SER A 129 12.18 -18.97 8.65
CA SER A 129 13.40 -19.33 9.37
C SER A 129 14.30 -18.12 9.31
N GLN A 130 14.50 -17.46 10.45
CA GLN A 130 15.51 -16.43 10.54
C GLN A 130 16.78 -17.14 10.10
N ILE A 131 17.27 -16.81 8.91
CA ILE A 131 18.60 -17.21 8.52
C ILE A 131 19.47 -16.40 9.47
N VAL A 132 19.87 -17.04 10.56
CA VAL A 132 20.94 -16.56 11.43
C VAL A 132 22.18 -16.64 10.57
N GLU A 133 22.48 -15.58 9.83
CA GLU A 133 23.75 -15.51 9.13
C GLU A 133 24.87 -15.44 10.19
N PRO A 134 25.91 -16.28 10.08
CA PRO A 134 27.15 -16.01 10.78
C PRO A 134 27.66 -14.64 10.31
N ASN A 135 28.23 -13.88 11.26
CA ASN A 135 28.69 -12.50 11.08
C ASN A 135 29.84 -12.44 10.07
N HIS A 136 29.54 -12.53 8.78
CA HIS A 136 30.52 -12.44 7.70
C HIS A 136 30.61 -10.99 7.24
N GLU A 137 31.81 -10.40 7.36
CA GLU A 137 32.09 -9.10 6.77
C GLU A 137 31.77 -9.12 5.27
N GLN A 138 30.88 -8.23 4.84
CA GLN A 138 30.52 -8.13 3.42
C GLN A 138 31.76 -7.74 2.58
N PRO A 139 32.02 -8.44 1.47
CA PRO A 139 33.15 -8.13 0.60
C PRO A 139 33.13 -6.66 0.14
N ARG A 140 34.31 -6.01 0.08
CA ARG A 140 34.46 -4.60 -0.31
C ARG A 140 33.73 -4.24 -1.62
N ARG A 141 33.73 -5.14 -2.60
CA ARG A 141 33.04 -4.95 -3.89
C ARG A 141 31.52 -4.74 -3.73
N VAL A 142 30.89 -5.49 -2.82
CA VAL A 142 29.45 -5.39 -2.52
C VAL A 142 29.13 -4.05 -1.85
N ARG A 143 30.00 -3.60 -0.93
CA ARG A 143 29.84 -2.29 -0.26
C ARG A 143 29.93 -1.11 -1.22
N ILE A 144 30.78 -1.21 -2.25
CA ILE A 144 30.90 -0.19 -3.31
C ILE A 144 29.65 -0.20 -4.20
N GLN A 145 29.18 -1.39 -4.62
CA GLN A 145 27.93 -1.53 -5.38
C GLN A 145 26.73 -0.95 -4.62
N ASP A 146 26.61 -1.20 -3.31
CA ASP A 146 25.53 -0.65 -2.48
C ASP A 146 25.61 0.88 -2.34
N ARG A 147 26.82 1.46 -2.30
CA ARG A 147 27.00 2.93 -2.32
C ARG A 147 26.56 3.51 -3.67
N LEU A 148 26.97 2.87 -4.77
CA LEU A 148 26.63 3.32 -6.11
C LEU A 148 25.12 3.21 -6.38
N HIS A 149 24.50 2.09 -5.99
CA HIS A 149 23.06 1.87 -6.12
C HIS A 149 22.27 2.90 -5.29
N ARG A 150 22.63 3.13 -4.02
CA ARG A 150 21.97 4.16 -3.20
C ARG A 150 22.09 5.55 -3.80
N TRP A 151 23.24 5.88 -4.36
CA TRP A 151 23.45 7.16 -5.05
C TRP A 151 22.60 7.27 -6.33
N LEU A 152 22.53 6.21 -7.15
CA LEU A 152 21.71 6.13 -8.36
C LEU A 152 20.21 6.24 -8.04
N VAL A 153 19.70 5.46 -7.09
CA VAL A 153 18.29 5.50 -6.66
C VAL A 153 17.93 6.90 -6.17
N LYS A 154 18.78 7.54 -5.36
CA LYS A 154 18.56 8.92 -4.89
C LYS A 154 18.45 9.93 -6.05
N ARG A 155 19.16 9.70 -7.15
CA ARG A 155 19.18 10.59 -8.33
C ARG A 155 18.05 10.30 -9.33
N LEU A 156 17.63 9.05 -9.45
CA LEU A 156 16.69 8.58 -10.47
C LEU A 156 15.25 8.50 -9.99
N ASN A 157 14.97 8.69 -8.69
CA ASN A 157 13.63 8.51 -8.13
C ASN A 157 12.63 9.52 -8.74
N PRO A 158 11.71 9.10 -9.63
CA PRO A 158 10.75 9.98 -10.27
C PRO A 158 9.44 9.98 -9.48
N SER A 159 9.51 10.03 -8.14
CA SER A 159 8.32 10.10 -7.29
C SER A 159 7.64 11.48 -7.32
N ASN A 160 8.14 12.42 -8.12
CA ASN A 160 7.61 13.77 -8.33
C ASN A 160 6.44 13.86 -9.34
N ALA A 161 5.90 12.74 -9.84
CA ALA A 161 4.69 12.78 -10.66
C ALA A 161 3.47 13.11 -9.78
N GLY A 162 3.17 14.40 -9.66
CA GLY A 162 2.02 14.93 -8.90
C GLY A 162 2.33 16.21 -8.11
N VAL A 163 3.14 17.12 -8.64
CA VAL A 163 3.30 18.45 -8.00
C VAL A 163 2.21 19.38 -8.54
N ALA A 164 1.25 19.65 -7.63
CA ALA A 164 0.13 20.58 -7.62
C ALA A 164 -0.07 21.61 -8.76
N GLU A 165 -1.27 21.57 -9.36
CA GLU A 165 -2.00 22.71 -9.95
C GLU A 165 -2.49 23.67 -8.84
N GLY A 166 -1.57 24.25 -8.07
CA GLY A 166 -1.85 24.91 -6.79
C GLY A 166 -2.86 26.06 -6.85
N ASP A 167 -2.80 26.89 -7.89
CA ASP A 167 -3.67 28.08 -7.99
C ASP A 167 -5.09 27.72 -8.42
N GLN A 168 -5.24 26.82 -9.40
CA GLN A 168 -6.55 26.41 -9.92
C GLN A 168 -7.38 25.66 -8.88
N LEU A 169 -6.77 24.73 -8.14
CA LEU A 169 -7.49 23.97 -7.11
C LEU A 169 -7.91 24.83 -5.92
N THR A 170 -7.20 25.93 -5.65
CA THR A 170 -7.60 26.89 -4.61
C THR A 170 -8.91 27.57 -4.99
N GLU A 171 -9.04 28.05 -6.24
CA GLU A 171 -10.28 28.67 -6.73
C GLU A 171 -11.45 27.68 -6.76
N VAL A 172 -11.20 26.46 -7.23
CA VAL A 172 -12.21 25.39 -7.22
C VAL A 172 -12.69 25.12 -5.79
N PHE A 173 -11.77 24.97 -4.84
CA PHE A 173 -12.10 24.73 -3.43
C PHE A 173 -12.99 25.83 -2.83
N VAL A 174 -12.69 27.09 -3.12
CA VAL A 174 -13.47 28.26 -2.63
C VAL A 174 -14.90 28.24 -3.16
N ARG A 175 -15.12 27.79 -4.40
CA ARG A 175 -16.45 27.72 -5.04
C ARG A 175 -17.21 26.42 -4.73
N SER A 176 -16.51 25.40 -4.25
CA SER A 176 -17.03 24.05 -4.00
C SER A 176 -17.84 23.95 -2.71
N ALA A 177 -18.85 23.07 -2.69
CA ALA A 177 -19.72 22.90 -1.53
C ALA A 177 -19.04 22.06 -0.43
N PRO A 178 -19.09 22.45 0.86
CA PRO A 178 -18.46 21.70 1.94
C PRO A 178 -19.12 20.33 2.14
N VAL A 179 -18.30 19.29 2.29
CA VAL A 179 -18.74 17.91 2.57
C VAL A 179 -18.41 17.50 4.01
N ALA A 180 -17.16 17.71 4.42
CA ALA A 180 -16.70 17.37 5.76
C ALA A 180 -15.47 18.19 6.13
N ALA A 181 -15.30 18.45 7.43
CA ALA A 181 -14.10 19.05 7.99
C ALA A 181 -13.60 18.20 9.15
N PHE A 182 -12.28 18.04 9.26
CA PHE A 182 -11.60 17.28 10.30
C PHE A 182 -10.65 18.23 11.02
N GLY A 183 -10.67 18.16 12.35
CA GLY A 183 -9.98 19.09 13.23
C GLY A 183 -10.75 19.22 14.55
N ARG A 184 -10.34 20.15 15.42
CA ARG A 184 -11.02 20.35 16.71
C ARG A 184 -12.49 20.74 16.53
N GLY A 185 -13.37 20.12 17.33
CA GLY A 185 -14.80 20.44 17.41
C GLY A 185 -15.61 20.06 16.17
N GLN A 186 -15.04 19.31 15.23
CA GLN A 186 -15.73 18.85 14.04
C GLN A 186 -16.42 17.50 14.30
N SER A 187 -17.52 17.25 13.59
CA SER A 187 -18.26 15.98 13.66
C SER A 187 -17.57 14.84 12.92
N ALA A 188 -16.67 15.15 11.98
CA ALA A 188 -15.89 14.15 11.26
C ALA A 188 -14.66 13.72 12.06
N VAL A 189 -14.38 12.42 12.05
CA VAL A 189 -13.36 11.78 12.89
C VAL A 189 -12.32 11.10 12.01
N LEU A 190 -11.05 11.26 12.37
CA LEU A 190 -9.97 10.45 11.83
C LEU A 190 -9.88 9.15 12.61
N VAL A 191 -10.08 8.03 11.92
CA VAL A 191 -10.01 6.71 12.54
C VAL A 191 -8.62 6.11 12.27
N PRO A 192 -7.83 5.77 13.30
CA PRO A 192 -6.57 5.05 13.12
C PRO A 192 -6.78 3.70 12.45
N LEU A 193 -5.95 3.40 11.44
CA LEU A 193 -6.05 2.15 10.69
C LEU A 193 -4.86 1.22 10.90
N TYR A 194 -3.65 1.71 10.67
CA TYR A 194 -2.42 0.95 10.76
C TYR A 194 -1.28 1.91 11.09
N GLN A 195 -0.39 1.52 12.00
CA GLN A 195 0.80 2.29 12.41
C GLN A 195 0.56 3.80 12.62
N ALA A 196 -0.61 4.17 13.11
CA ALA A 196 -1.02 5.55 13.29
C ALA A 196 -1.79 5.69 14.60
N GLN A 197 -1.62 6.83 15.26
CA GLN A 197 -2.41 7.26 16.41
C GLN A 197 -2.85 8.70 16.21
N VAL A 198 -4.01 9.05 16.76
CA VAL A 198 -4.57 10.41 16.69
C VAL A 198 -4.75 10.91 18.12
N HIS A 199 -4.08 12.00 18.45
CA HIS A 199 -4.13 12.67 19.73
C HIS A 199 -4.64 14.11 19.54
N GLN A 200 -5.41 14.62 20.48
CA GLN A 200 -5.90 16.00 20.44
C GLN A 200 -5.01 16.88 21.32
N LEU A 201 -4.43 17.95 20.76
CA LEU A 201 -3.51 18.87 21.44
C LEU A 201 -3.69 20.30 20.94
N ASP A 202 -3.86 21.26 21.85
CA ASP A 202 -3.78 22.71 21.61
C ASP A 202 -4.52 23.25 20.37
N GLY A 203 -5.70 22.71 20.06
CA GLY A 203 -6.49 23.17 18.90
C GLY A 203 -6.27 22.39 17.61
N ALA A 204 -5.27 21.52 17.54
CA ALA A 204 -4.94 20.68 16.38
C ALA A 204 -5.08 19.18 16.70
N LEU A 205 -5.02 18.35 15.65
CA LEU A 205 -4.89 16.90 15.77
C LEU A 205 -3.42 16.53 15.58
N ARG A 206 -2.80 15.97 16.60
CA ARG A 206 -1.45 15.39 16.53
C ARG A 206 -1.57 13.96 16.02
N LEU A 207 -0.99 13.72 14.84
CA LEU A 207 -0.93 12.43 14.20
C LEU A 207 0.44 11.83 14.48
N LEU A 208 0.47 10.69 15.17
CA LEU A 208 1.70 9.96 15.41
C LEU A 208 1.76 8.77 14.45
N ALA A 209 2.69 8.80 13.51
CA ALA A 209 3.07 7.64 12.71
C ALA A 209 4.01 6.77 13.54
N THR A 210 3.54 5.60 13.96
CA THR A 210 4.32 4.65 14.79
C THR A 210 5.19 3.72 13.94
N GLY A 211 5.17 3.86 12.62
CA GLY A 211 5.92 3.09 11.63
C GLY A 211 5.91 3.79 10.28
N ASP A 212 6.41 3.13 9.24
CA ASP A 212 6.58 3.73 7.90
C ASP A 212 5.33 3.63 7.01
N GLU A 213 4.25 3.00 7.48
CA GLU A 213 2.97 2.92 6.78
C GLU A 213 1.80 3.44 7.65
N PRO A 214 1.84 4.69 8.14
CA PRO A 214 0.73 5.22 8.91
C PRO A 214 -0.50 5.38 8.02
N GLN A 215 -1.61 4.77 8.41
CA GLN A 215 -2.88 4.84 7.69
C GLN A 215 -3.99 5.33 8.63
N LEU A 216 -4.82 6.25 8.13
CA LEU A 216 -6.01 6.79 8.76
C LEU A 216 -7.20 6.66 7.79
N ALA A 217 -8.43 6.57 8.32
CA ALA A 217 -9.65 6.68 7.50
C ALA A 217 -10.39 7.97 7.82
N LEU A 218 -10.88 8.63 6.78
CA LEU A 218 -11.79 9.76 6.90
C LEU A 218 -13.21 9.26 7.19
N ASN A 219 -13.67 9.42 8.43
CA ASN A 219 -15.02 9.04 8.84
C ASN A 219 -15.90 10.30 8.98
N TYR A 220 -16.94 10.42 8.15
CA TYR A 220 -17.89 11.53 8.13
C TYR A 220 -19.28 11.02 7.77
N PRO A 221 -20.37 11.77 8.02
CA PRO A 221 -21.72 11.33 7.67
C PRO A 221 -21.82 10.90 6.20
N GLY A 222 -22.28 9.67 5.96
CA GLY A 222 -22.37 9.08 4.61
C GLY A 222 -21.06 8.48 4.06
N SER A 223 -19.92 8.63 4.74
CA SER A 223 -18.63 8.13 4.25
C SER A 223 -18.49 6.61 4.26
N ALA A 224 -19.38 5.89 4.94
CA ALA A 224 -19.45 4.43 4.86
C ALA A 224 -20.19 3.94 3.60
N LEU A 225 -20.84 4.84 2.88
CA LEU A 225 -21.69 4.56 1.72
C LEU A 225 -21.00 5.05 0.43
N LEU A 226 -21.79 5.24 -0.62
CA LEU A 226 -21.35 5.77 -1.90
C LEU A 226 -21.36 7.31 -1.90
N THR A 227 -20.19 7.93 -1.96
CA THR A 227 -20.06 9.37 -2.20
C THR A 227 -20.05 9.64 -3.70
N ARG A 228 -20.92 10.53 -4.19
CA ARG A 228 -20.96 10.92 -5.62
C ARG A 228 -20.07 12.13 -5.89
N GLY A 229 -19.65 12.30 -7.14
CA GLY A 229 -18.96 13.48 -7.66
C GLY A 229 -17.50 13.62 -7.22
N PRO A 230 -16.68 14.35 -8.01
CA PRO A 230 -15.32 14.69 -7.63
C PRO A 230 -15.25 15.49 -6.33
N LEU A 231 -14.13 15.37 -5.62
CA LEU A 231 -13.86 16.12 -4.39
C LEU A 231 -12.57 16.91 -4.52
N VAL A 232 -12.55 18.10 -3.91
CA VAL A 232 -11.32 18.84 -3.62
C VAL A 232 -11.05 18.79 -2.13
N VAL A 233 -9.81 18.49 -1.78
CA VAL A 233 -9.33 18.35 -0.42
C VAL A 233 -8.35 19.45 -0.11
N ARG A 234 -8.58 20.20 0.96
CA ARG A 234 -7.60 21.12 1.54
C ARG A 234 -6.94 20.48 2.75
N LEU A 235 -5.62 20.38 2.73
CA LEU A 235 -4.78 19.90 3.82
C LEU A 235 -3.96 21.06 4.39
N ASP A 236 -4.02 21.25 5.72
CA ASP A 236 -3.18 22.19 6.47
C ASP A 236 -2.45 21.42 7.56
N MET A 237 -1.15 21.20 7.36
CA MET A 237 -0.33 20.28 8.14
C MET A 237 1.03 20.87 8.46
N THR A 238 1.57 20.55 9.63
CA THR A 238 2.95 20.86 10.01
C THR A 238 3.74 19.56 10.19
N THR A 239 4.93 19.51 9.59
CA THR A 239 5.85 18.36 9.69
C THR A 239 7.22 18.85 10.15
N SER A 240 7.97 17.99 10.85
CA SER A 240 9.35 18.28 11.28
C SER A 240 10.41 17.91 10.26
N ARG A 241 10.04 17.16 9.22
CA ARG A 241 10.91 16.69 8.14
C ARG A 241 10.16 16.64 6.81
N ASP A 242 10.90 16.53 5.73
CA ASP A 242 10.35 16.17 4.42
C ASP A 242 9.57 14.85 4.51
N THR A 243 8.36 14.84 3.99
CA THR A 243 7.54 13.63 3.90
C THR A 243 6.59 13.70 2.72
N ILE A 244 5.92 12.58 2.44
CA ILE A 244 4.84 12.50 1.46
C ILE A 244 3.57 12.18 2.24
N THR A 245 2.50 12.88 1.91
CA THR A 245 1.15 12.52 2.32
C THR A 245 0.33 12.09 1.12
N GLN A 246 -0.57 11.14 1.32
CA GLN A 246 -1.33 10.51 0.25
C GLN A 246 -2.77 10.22 0.67
N LEU A 247 -3.70 10.40 -0.26
CA LEU A 247 -5.10 10.03 -0.12
C LEU A 247 -5.40 8.90 -1.09
N PHE A 248 -6.17 7.89 -0.65
CA PHE A 248 -6.65 6.82 -1.50
C PHE A 248 -8.18 6.74 -1.43
N TRP A 249 -8.78 6.36 -2.55
CA TRP A 249 -10.21 6.11 -2.65
C TRP A 249 -10.48 4.80 -3.37
N LYS A 250 -11.70 4.30 -3.24
CA LYS A 250 -12.19 3.13 -3.96
C LYS A 250 -13.31 3.56 -4.88
N THR A 251 -13.53 2.82 -5.97
CA THR A 251 -14.72 2.99 -6.82
C THR A 251 -15.46 1.66 -6.92
N PRO A 252 -16.71 1.63 -7.42
CA PRO A 252 -17.39 0.37 -7.70
C PRO A 252 -16.60 -0.56 -8.63
N ASN A 253 -15.86 0.00 -9.59
CA ASN A 253 -15.09 -0.77 -10.57
C ASN A 253 -13.75 -1.26 -10.02
N VAL A 254 -13.15 -0.48 -9.11
CA VAL A 254 -11.90 -0.83 -8.43
C VAL A 254 -12.14 -0.68 -6.92
N PRO A 255 -12.66 -1.74 -6.25
CA PRO A 255 -13.12 -1.68 -4.87
C PRO A 255 -12.00 -1.97 -3.85
N ILE A 256 -10.76 -1.60 -4.18
CA ILE A 256 -9.55 -1.77 -3.37
C ILE A 256 -8.76 -0.47 -3.34
N TYR A 257 -7.93 -0.25 -2.33
CA TYR A 257 -6.98 0.86 -2.38
C TYR A 257 -5.80 0.46 -3.26
N CYS A 258 -5.43 1.33 -4.20
CA CYS A 258 -4.26 1.12 -5.06
C CYS A 258 -3.69 2.47 -5.52
N GLU A 259 -2.44 2.46 -5.97
CA GLU A 259 -1.74 3.66 -6.46
C GLU A 259 -2.44 4.36 -7.63
N GLN A 260 -3.24 3.65 -8.43
CA GLN A 260 -4.02 4.30 -9.51
C GLN A 260 -5.17 5.15 -8.99
N GLN A 261 -5.64 4.86 -7.78
CA GLN A 261 -6.73 5.55 -7.11
C GLN A 261 -6.22 6.28 -5.88
N SER A 262 -5.12 7.00 -6.08
CA SER A 262 -4.50 7.82 -5.07
C SER A 262 -4.09 9.18 -5.61
N VAL A 263 -3.89 10.11 -4.70
CA VAL A 263 -3.28 11.42 -4.97
C VAL A 263 -2.35 11.74 -3.81
N ARG A 264 -1.13 12.19 -4.11
CA ARG A 264 -0.10 12.48 -3.11
C ARG A 264 0.54 13.83 -3.34
N THR A 265 1.09 14.39 -2.28
CA THR A 265 1.89 15.61 -2.34
C THR A 265 3.05 15.53 -1.35
N ARG A 266 4.14 16.21 -1.70
CA ARG A 266 5.24 16.48 -0.79
C ARG A 266 4.85 17.53 0.24
N LEU A 267 5.30 17.31 1.48
CA LEU A 267 5.28 18.27 2.57
C LEU A 267 6.72 18.53 2.99
N ASP A 268 7.12 19.80 2.99
CA ASP A 268 8.44 20.24 3.43
C ASP A 268 8.42 20.51 4.95
N PRO A 269 9.57 20.54 5.65
CA PRO A 269 9.60 20.91 7.07
C PRO A 269 8.92 22.25 7.32
N GLY A 270 8.09 22.32 8.36
CA GLY A 270 7.27 23.48 8.69
C GLY A 270 5.80 23.31 8.29
N ARG A 271 5.08 24.43 8.17
CA ARG A 271 3.64 24.43 7.86
C ARG A 271 3.40 24.41 6.35
N ASN A 272 2.52 23.52 5.92
CA ASN A 272 2.16 23.28 4.55
C ASN A 272 0.65 23.40 4.38
N ILE A 273 0.23 24.16 3.37
CA ILE A 273 -1.15 24.13 2.87
C ILE A 273 -1.10 23.53 1.47
N ARG A 274 -1.91 22.49 1.23
CA ARG A 274 -1.97 21.78 -0.06
C ARG A 274 -3.42 21.53 -0.44
N TYR A 275 -3.67 21.55 -1.74
CA TYR A 275 -4.95 21.20 -2.34
C TYR A 275 -4.76 19.96 -3.21
N LEU A 276 -5.64 18.97 -3.04
CA LEU A 276 -5.62 17.70 -3.75
C LEU A 276 -6.98 17.45 -4.37
N ARG A 277 -7.01 16.85 -5.55
CA ARG A 277 -8.25 16.48 -6.25
C ARG A 277 -8.46 14.98 -6.25
N ILE A 278 -9.68 14.56 -5.91
CA ILE A 278 -10.17 13.18 -6.07
C ILE A 278 -11.14 13.20 -7.26
N PRO A 279 -10.73 12.79 -8.46
CA PRO A 279 -11.53 12.95 -9.68
C PRO A 279 -12.68 11.92 -9.83
N ALA A 280 -12.88 11.05 -8.83
CA ALA A 280 -13.81 9.94 -8.92
C ALA A 280 -15.27 10.40 -8.88
N GLN A 281 -16.05 9.98 -9.88
CA GLN A 281 -17.50 10.25 -9.93
C GLN A 281 -18.29 9.48 -8.86
N ARG A 282 -17.74 8.36 -8.39
CA ARG A 282 -18.37 7.46 -7.42
C ARG A 282 -17.30 6.87 -6.52
N ILE A 283 -17.23 7.35 -5.28
CA ILE A 283 -16.33 6.87 -4.24
C ILE A 283 -17.07 5.86 -3.37
N LEU A 284 -16.49 4.67 -3.23
CA LEU A 284 -17.05 3.56 -2.45
C LEU A 284 -16.45 3.52 -1.05
N GLY A 285 -17.26 3.79 -0.04
CA GLY A 285 -16.82 3.76 1.36
C GLY A 285 -15.84 4.88 1.69
N ARG A 286 -15.03 4.64 2.73
CA ARG A 286 -14.16 5.67 3.31
C ARG A 286 -12.98 5.99 2.40
N ILE A 287 -12.51 7.24 2.47
CA ILE A 287 -11.22 7.67 1.92
C ILE A 287 -10.14 7.32 2.93
N ARG A 288 -9.03 6.73 2.47
CA ARG A 288 -7.83 6.50 3.29
C ARG A 288 -6.92 7.71 3.19
N PHE A 289 -6.29 8.04 4.29
CA PHE A 289 -5.35 9.14 4.43
C PHE A 289 -4.06 8.63 5.09
N ASP A 290 -2.96 8.78 4.38
CA ASP A 290 -1.63 8.39 4.83
C ASP A 290 -0.87 9.69 5.13
N PRO A 291 -0.70 10.07 6.42
CA PRO A 291 -0.22 11.40 6.79
C PRO A 291 1.29 11.60 6.59
N ALA A 292 2.06 10.51 6.48
CA ALA A 292 3.51 10.54 6.29
C ALA A 292 4.00 9.22 5.67
N ALA A 293 5.18 9.27 5.04
CA ALA A 293 5.87 8.08 4.51
C ALA A 293 6.80 7.39 5.52
N HIS A 294 6.99 7.99 6.70
CA HIS A 294 7.94 7.51 7.70
C HIS A 294 7.39 7.69 9.12
N ALA A 295 7.86 6.84 10.04
CA ALA A 295 7.56 6.98 11.47
C ALA A 295 7.96 8.37 11.98
N GLY A 296 7.09 9.01 12.76
CA GLY A 296 7.28 10.37 13.24
C GLY A 296 5.97 11.08 13.53
N GLU A 297 6.09 12.33 13.93
CA GLU A 297 4.93 13.14 14.27
C GLU A 297 4.58 14.14 13.17
N VAL A 298 3.29 14.30 12.96
CA VAL A 298 2.70 15.29 12.06
C VAL A 298 1.54 15.99 12.77
N THR A 299 1.50 17.31 12.73
CA THR A 299 0.36 18.08 13.24
C THR A 299 -0.60 18.37 12.11
N LEU A 300 -1.85 17.93 12.23
CA LEU A 300 -2.94 18.29 11.33
C LEU A 300 -3.74 19.43 11.95
N HIS A 301 -3.63 20.62 11.36
CA HIS A 301 -4.40 21.80 11.76
C HIS A 301 -5.83 21.71 11.22
N SER A 302 -5.98 21.33 9.96
CA SER A 302 -7.29 21.06 9.35
C SER A 302 -7.19 20.19 8.10
N LEU A 303 -8.19 19.33 7.90
CA LEU A 303 -8.46 18.67 6.62
C LEU A 303 -9.91 19.00 6.24
N ARG A 304 -10.15 19.48 5.02
CA ARG A 304 -11.50 19.80 4.55
C ARG A 304 -11.76 19.13 3.21
N LEU A 305 -12.92 18.48 3.10
CA LEU A 305 -13.45 17.88 1.88
C LEU A 305 -14.55 18.78 1.35
N HIS A 306 -14.41 19.21 0.10
CA HIS A 306 -15.43 19.94 -0.64
C HIS A 306 -15.77 19.17 -1.92
N ARG A 307 -16.99 19.37 -2.43
CA ARG A 307 -17.50 18.77 -3.65
C ARG A 307 -17.45 19.79 -4.78
N GLU A 308 -16.80 19.42 -5.87
CA GLU A 308 -16.75 20.19 -7.12
C GLU A 308 -18.14 20.38 -7.73
#